data_AF-B0WQV4-F1
#
_entry.id   AF-B0WQV4-F1
#
_cell.length_a   1.000
_cell.length_b   1.000
_cell.length_c   1.000
_cell.angle_alpha   90.00
_cell.angle_beta   90.00
_cell.angle_gamma   90.00
#
_symmetry.space_group_name_H-M   'P 1'
#
loop_
_entity.id
_entity.type
_entity.pdbx_description
1 polymer ?
#
loop_
_entity_poly.entity_id
_entity_poly.type
_entity_poly.pdbx_seq_one_letter_code
_entity_poly.pdbx_strand_id
1 'polypeptide(L)'
;MSCNDKGDVSREDWQSRLETFQSFKQDDINKLIMNYLVTEGFKEAAEKFQAESGVEPSVDLSSLDNRILIREAVQNGRVQEAVRQVNQLHPELLDNDRYLYFHLQQLHLIELIRQATF
;
A
#
# COMPACT_ATOMS: atom_id res chain seq x y z
N MET A 1 39.02 -10.64 -23.90
CA MET A 1 37.82 -10.16 -23.18
C MET A 1 37.01 -11.38 -22.85
N SER A 2 37.13 -11.88 -21.62
CA SER A 2 36.59 -13.18 -21.22
C SER A 2 35.09 -13.10 -21.07
N CYS A 3 34.42 -14.06 -21.71
CA CYS A 3 33.01 -14.36 -21.61
C CYS A 3 32.57 -14.53 -20.14
N ASN A 4 31.37 -14.05 -19.88
CA ASN A 4 30.69 -14.01 -18.59
C ASN A 4 30.37 -15.43 -18.11
N ASP A 5 31.24 -15.99 -17.26
CA ASP A 5 31.07 -17.29 -16.62
C ASP A 5 29.94 -17.16 -15.56
N LYS A 6 28.69 -17.38 -15.99
CA LYS A 6 27.59 -17.59 -15.05
C LYS A 6 27.80 -18.96 -14.43
N GLY A 7 28.65 -19.03 -13.41
CA GLY A 7 28.87 -20.26 -12.65
C GLY A 7 27.51 -20.80 -12.20
N ASP A 8 27.19 -22.00 -12.66
CA ASP A 8 25.99 -22.73 -12.26
C ASP A 8 26.11 -23.01 -10.76
N VAL A 9 25.42 -22.21 -9.95
CA VAL A 9 25.47 -22.37 -8.48
C VAL A 9 24.66 -23.63 -8.16
N SER A 10 25.34 -24.64 -7.61
CA SER A 10 24.68 -25.88 -7.18
C SER A 10 23.66 -25.61 -6.07
N ARG A 11 22.70 -26.51 -5.88
CA ARG A 11 21.71 -26.38 -4.81
C ARG A 11 22.40 -26.34 -3.45
N GLU A 12 23.46 -27.13 -3.31
CA GLU A 12 24.26 -27.28 -2.11
C GLU A 12 25.04 -25.98 -1.81
N ASP A 13 25.64 -25.36 -2.83
CA ASP A 13 26.31 -24.06 -2.70
C ASP A 13 25.32 -22.94 -2.34
N TRP A 14 24.11 -22.97 -2.91
CA TRP A 14 23.03 -22.04 -2.57
C TRP A 14 22.60 -22.18 -1.11
N GLN A 15 22.42 -23.42 -0.64
CA GLN A 15 22.02 -23.71 0.75
C GLN A 15 23.10 -23.28 1.74
N SER A 16 24.37 -23.58 1.48
CA SER A 16 25.48 -23.15 2.34
C SER A 16 25.58 -21.62 2.45
N ARG A 17 25.38 -20.91 1.33
CA ARG A 17 25.29 -19.44 1.33
C ARG A 17 24.11 -18.94 2.15
N LEU A 18 22.94 -19.58 2.02
CA LEU A 18 21.73 -19.21 2.77
C LEU A 18 21.92 -19.37 4.28
N GLU A 19 22.57 -20.45 4.71
CA GLU A 19 22.91 -20.71 6.12
C GLU A 19 23.93 -19.71 6.67
N THR A 20 24.73 -19.08 5.81
CA THR A 20 25.67 -18.02 6.22
C THR A 20 24.94 -16.74 6.62
N PHE A 21 23.73 -16.52 6.09
CA PHE A 21 22.89 -15.38 6.47
C PHE A 21 22.17 -15.69 7.78
N GLN A 22 22.14 -14.70 8.67
CA GLN A 22 21.41 -14.79 9.92
C GLN A 22 19.94 -15.10 9.62
N SER A 23 19.38 -16.14 10.25
CA SER A 23 17.98 -16.51 10.07
C SER A 23 17.08 -15.31 10.37
N PHE A 24 16.26 -14.89 9.41
CA PHE A 24 15.23 -13.89 9.65
C PHE A 24 14.35 -14.37 10.80
N LYS A 25 14.16 -13.53 11.82
CA LYS A 25 13.23 -13.86 12.89
C LYS A 25 11.83 -13.83 12.32
N GLN A 26 11.04 -14.86 12.62
CA GLN A 26 9.64 -14.92 12.19
C GLN A 26 8.88 -13.64 12.56
N ASP A 27 9.19 -13.05 13.72
CA ASP A 27 8.62 -11.78 14.18
C ASP A 27 8.86 -10.62 13.21
N ASP A 28 10.03 -10.55 12.58
CA ASP A 28 10.36 -9.48 11.63
C ASP A 28 9.56 -9.64 10.33
N ILE A 29 9.35 -10.88 9.90
CA ILE A 29 8.48 -11.21 8.75
C ILE A 29 7.03 -10.86 9.08
N ASN A 30 6.54 -11.22 10.27
CA ASN A 30 5.17 -10.94 10.66
C ASN A 30 4.92 -9.43 10.75
N LYS A 31 5.87 -8.63 11.26
CA LYS A 31 5.80 -7.16 11.23
C LYS A 31 5.74 -6.61 9.81
N LEU A 32 6.55 -7.16 8.89
CA LEU A 32 6.53 -6.75 7.49
C LEU A 32 5.18 -7.05 6.83
N ILE A 33 4.62 -8.23 7.06
CA ILE A 33 3.31 -8.62 6.55
C ILE A 33 2.23 -7.69 7.13
N MET A 34 2.23 -7.45 8.44
CA MET A 34 1.28 -6.55 9.08
C MET A 34 1.37 -5.14 8.50
N ASN A 35 2.58 -4.61 8.33
CA ASN A 35 2.79 -3.29 7.73
C ASN A 35 2.24 -3.21 6.30
N TYR A 36 2.44 -4.24 5.49
CA TYR A 36 1.90 -4.30 4.14
C TYR A 36 0.36 -4.28 4.14
N LEU A 37 -0.28 -5.14 4.95
CA LEU A 37 -1.75 -5.21 5.04
C LEU A 37 -2.37 -3.88 5.47
N VAL A 38 -1.75 -3.20 6.44
CA VAL A 38 -2.17 -1.88 6.93
C VAL A 38 -1.92 -0.77 5.90
N THR A 39 -0.81 -0.83 5.17
CA THR A 39 -0.46 0.21 4.19
C THR A 39 -1.41 0.14 2.98
N GLU A 40 -1.68 -1.06 2.48
CA GLU A 40 -2.55 -1.30 1.32
C GLU A 40 -4.05 -1.22 1.64
N GLY A 41 -4.43 -1.03 2.91
CA GLY A 41 -5.85 -0.92 3.27
C GLY A 41 -6.56 -2.27 3.38
N PHE A 42 -5.86 -3.38 3.55
CA PHE A 42 -6.44 -4.72 3.67
C PHE A 42 -6.89 -5.02 5.11
N LYS A 43 -7.94 -4.32 5.57
CA LYS A 43 -8.44 -4.39 6.94
C LYS A 43 -8.76 -5.81 7.41
N GLU A 44 -9.61 -6.54 6.70
CA GLU A 44 -10.03 -7.89 7.12
C GLU A 44 -8.84 -8.86 7.23
N ALA A 45 -7.89 -8.75 6.30
CA ALA A 45 -6.68 -9.56 6.34
C ALA A 45 -5.78 -9.16 7.51
N ALA A 46 -5.64 -7.86 7.80
CA ALA A 46 -4.88 -7.37 8.95
C ALA A 46 -5.48 -7.83 10.28
N GLU A 47 -6.81 -7.80 10.43
CA GLU A 47 -7.52 -8.27 11.64
C GLU A 47 -7.31 -9.78 11.87
N LYS A 48 -7.48 -10.60 10.82
CA LYS A 48 -7.23 -12.04 10.90
C LYS A 48 -5.77 -12.33 11.19
N PHE A 49 -4.86 -11.62 10.52
CA PHE A 49 -3.43 -11.79 10.72
C PHE A 49 -2.98 -11.37 12.13
N GLN A 50 -3.56 -10.32 12.71
CA GLN A 50 -3.32 -9.94 14.10
C GLN A 50 -3.75 -11.06 15.05
N ALA A 51 -4.95 -11.62 14.86
CA ALA A 51 -5.47 -12.71 15.70
C ALA A 51 -4.61 -13.97 15.64
N GLU A 52 -4.01 -14.28 14.49
CA GLU A 52 -3.16 -15.47 14.30
C GLU A 52 -1.71 -15.25 14.72
N SER A 53 -1.12 -14.09 14.39
CA SER A 53 0.31 -13.82 14.61
C SER A 53 0.62 -13.12 15.94
N GLY A 54 -0.38 -12.51 16.59
CA GLY A 54 -0.21 -11.67 17.77
C GLY A 54 0.53 -10.36 17.51
N VAL A 55 0.81 -10.01 16.26
CA VAL A 55 1.49 -8.75 15.90
C VAL A 55 0.50 -7.61 15.94
N GLU A 56 0.79 -6.62 16.77
CA GLU A 56 0.01 -5.39 16.85
C GLU A 56 0.29 -4.45 15.65
N PRO A 57 -0.75 -3.90 15.01
CA PRO A 57 -0.59 -2.94 13.93
C PRO A 57 -0.08 -1.58 14.44
N SER A 58 0.64 -0.84 13.60
CA SER A 58 1.18 0.49 13.95
C SER A 58 0.12 1.60 13.99
N VAL A 59 -1.09 1.32 13.50
CA VAL A 59 -2.23 2.24 13.47
C VAL A 59 -3.49 1.48 13.83
N ASP A 60 -4.51 2.20 14.30
CA ASP A 60 -5.83 1.61 14.54
C ASP A 60 -6.43 1.09 13.23
N LEU A 61 -6.81 -0.19 13.19
CA LEU A 61 -7.41 -0.83 12.02
C LEU A 61 -8.76 -0.21 11.66
N SER A 62 -9.48 0.40 12.60
CA SER A 62 -10.72 1.12 12.30
C SER A 62 -10.47 2.32 11.36
N SER A 63 -9.29 2.93 11.43
CA SER A 63 -8.91 4.06 10.56
C SER A 63 -8.69 3.67 9.10
N LEU A 64 -8.55 2.36 8.80
CA LEU A 64 -8.44 1.86 7.44
C LEU A 64 -9.72 2.09 6.64
N ASP A 65 -10.89 2.06 7.28
CA ASP A 65 -12.19 2.25 6.61
C ASP A 65 -12.23 3.60 5.86
N ASN A 66 -11.74 4.66 6.51
CA ASN A 66 -11.66 5.99 5.91
C ASN A 66 -10.77 6.01 4.66
N ARG A 67 -9.62 5.35 4.70
CA ARG A 67 -8.69 5.27 3.55
C ARG A 67 -9.29 4.45 2.42
N ILE A 68 -9.97 3.36 2.74
CA ILE A 68 -10.66 2.51 1.76
C ILE A 68 -11.75 3.32 1.06
N LEU A 69 -12.59 4.05 1.80
CA LEU A 69 -13.66 4.88 1.24
C LEU A 69 -13.13 5.97 0.30
N ILE A 70 -12.08 6.69 0.69
CA ILE A 70 -11.44 7.70 -0.17
C ILE A 70 -10.90 7.03 -1.45
N ARG A 71 -10.20 5.90 -1.32
CA ARG A 71 -9.65 5.16 -2.47
C ARG A 71 -10.75 4.72 -3.43
N GLU A 72 -11.84 4.15 -2.90
CA GLU A 72 -12.98 3.73 -3.70
C GLU A 72 -13.66 4.91 -4.40
N ALA A 73 -13.80 6.06 -3.74
CA ALA A 73 -14.35 7.26 -4.36
C ALA A 73 -13.48 7.73 -5.54
N VAL A 74 -12.15 7.74 -5.38
CA VAL A 74 -11.21 8.05 -6.46
C VAL A 74 -11.29 7.04 -7.61
N GLN A 75 -11.24 5.74 -7.32
CA GLN A 75 -11.28 4.67 -8.32
C GLN A 75 -12.59 4.64 -9.12
N ASN A 76 -13.70 5.03 -8.50
CA ASN A 76 -15.01 5.11 -9.15
C ASN A 76 -15.27 6.46 -9.85
N GLY A 77 -14.27 7.34 -9.93
CA GLY A 77 -14.42 8.66 -10.56
C GLY A 77 -15.25 9.67 -9.76
N ARG A 78 -15.62 9.35 -8.51
CA ARG A 78 -16.34 10.25 -7.58
C ARG A 78 -15.36 11.20 -6.90
N VAL A 79 -14.62 11.98 -7.69
CA VAL A 79 -13.49 12.80 -7.21
C VAL A 79 -13.93 13.87 -6.19
N GLN A 80 -15.07 14.52 -6.41
CA GLN A 80 -15.58 15.54 -5.49
C GLN A 80 -15.94 14.96 -4.11
N GLU A 81 -16.42 13.71 -4.07
CA GLU A 81 -16.64 12.98 -2.82
C GLU A 81 -15.31 12.73 -2.10
N ALA A 82 -14.31 12.23 -2.84
CA ALA A 82 -12.98 11.97 -2.29
C ALA A 82 -12.35 13.23 -1.69
N VAL A 83 -12.40 14.37 -2.40
CA VAL A 83 -11.89 15.67 -1.91
C VAL A 83 -12.59 16.09 -0.62
N ARG A 84 -13.92 15.96 -0.55
CA ARG A 84 -14.68 16.31 0.66
C ARG A 84 -14.28 15.44 1.85
N GLN A 85 -14.16 14.13 1.65
CA GLN A 85 -13.76 13.20 2.70
C GLN A 85 -12.34 13.46 3.19
N VAL A 86 -11.40 13.70 2.27
CA VAL A 86 -10.03 14.08 2.63
C VAL A 86 -10.01 15.35 3.47
N ASN A 87 -10.71 16.41 3.07
CA ASN A 87 -10.75 17.66 3.84
C ASN A 87 -11.46 17.50 5.20
N GLN A 88 -12.41 16.57 5.32
CA GLN A 88 -13.07 16.28 6.60
C GLN A 88 -12.13 15.55 7.59
N LEU A 89 -11.30 14.64 7.08
CA LEU A 89 -10.40 13.83 7.90
C LEU A 89 -9.04 14.48 8.14
N HIS A 90 -8.52 15.18 7.12
CA HIS A 90 -7.22 15.84 7.10
C HIS A 90 -7.34 17.20 6.38
N PRO A 91 -7.88 18.24 7.06
CA PRO A 91 -8.21 19.53 6.44
C PRO A 91 -7.06 20.21 5.68
N GLU A 92 -5.83 20.04 6.15
CA GLU A 92 -4.65 20.70 5.57
C GLU A 92 -3.91 19.86 4.53
N LEU A 93 -4.34 18.61 4.26
CA LEU A 93 -3.58 17.70 3.40
C LEU A 93 -3.46 18.25 1.97
N LEU A 94 -4.58 18.69 1.40
CA LEU A 94 -4.63 19.20 0.02
C LEU A 94 -4.05 20.61 -0.10
N ASP A 95 -4.04 21.38 0.99
CA ASP A 95 -3.41 22.70 1.05
C ASP A 95 -1.87 22.59 1.08
N ASN A 96 -1.36 21.58 1.81
CA ASN A 96 0.06 21.29 1.92
C ASN A 96 0.62 20.58 0.68
N ASP A 97 -0.18 19.75 0.01
CA ASP A 97 0.20 19.08 -1.25
C ASP A 97 -0.62 19.56 -2.45
N ARG A 98 -0.17 20.68 -3.02
CA ARG A 98 -0.79 21.28 -4.20
C ARG A 98 -0.72 20.40 -5.45
N TYR A 99 0.29 19.53 -5.55
CA TYR A 99 0.42 18.62 -6.69
C TYR A 99 -0.63 17.52 -6.63
N LEU A 100 -0.85 16.93 -5.45
CA LEU A 100 -1.93 15.99 -5.22
C LEU A 100 -3.30 16.62 -5.54
N TYR A 101 -3.56 17.83 -5.04
CA TYR A 101 -4.81 18.52 -5.34
C TYR A 101 -4.99 18.76 -6.84
N PHE A 102 -3.93 19.19 -7.54
CA PHE A 102 -3.97 19.38 -8.98
C PHE A 102 -4.29 18.07 -9.73
N HIS A 103 -3.68 16.94 -9.35
CA HIS A 103 -3.97 15.64 -9.97
C HIS A 103 -5.41 15.19 -9.73
N LEU A 104 -5.97 15.46 -8.55
CA LEU A 104 -7.40 15.21 -8.30
C LEU A 104 -8.26 16.07 -9.24
N GLN A 105 -7.95 17.35 -9.44
CA GLN A 105 -8.69 18.19 -10.39
C GLN A 105 -8.55 17.72 -11.85
N GLN A 106 -7.37 17.24 -12.26
CA GLN A 106 -7.18 16.64 -13.58
C GLN A 106 -8.03 15.39 -13.77
N LEU A 107 -8.06 14.49 -12.78
CA LEU A 107 -8.93 13.32 -12.81
C LEU A 107 -10.40 13.71 -12.88
N HIS A 108 -10.81 14.73 -12.12
CA HIS A 108 -12.19 15.22 -12.16
C HIS A 108 -12.58 15.72 -13.56
N LEU A 109 -11.70 16.49 -14.22
CA LEU A 109 -11.92 16.94 -15.60
C LEU A 109 -12.05 15.76 -16.57
N ILE A 110 -11.20 14.74 -16.45
CA ILE A 110 -11.27 13.53 -17.28
C ILE A 110 -12.63 12.84 -17.10
N GLU A 111 -13.11 12.70 -15.87
CA GLU A 111 -14.42 12.09 -15.61
C GLU A 111 -15.58 12.92 -16.15
N LEU A 112 -15.51 14.25 -16.12
CA LEU A 112 -16.51 15.12 -16.76
C LEU A 112 -16.53 14.93 -18.28
N ILE A 113 -15.37 14.85 -18.92
CA ILE A 113 -15.27 14.58 -20.38
C ILE A 113 -15.85 13.22 -20.71
N ARG A 114 -15.55 12.20 -19.89
CA ARG A 114 -16.07 10.84 -20.08
C ARG A 114 -17.60 10.80 -19.99
N GLN A 115 -18.20 11.55 -19.07
CA GLN A 115 -19.66 11.66 -18.94
C GLN A 115 -20.31 12.47 -20.08
N ALA A 116 -19.62 13.47 -20.62
CA ALA A 116 -20.15 14.32 -21.68
C ALA A 116 -20.08 13.69 -23.09
N THR A 117 -19.30 12.62 -23.27
CA THR A 117 -19.05 12.00 -24.59
C THR A 117 -20.02 10.84 -24.89
N PHE A 118 -21.05 10.62 -24.08
CA PHE A 118 -22.11 9.62 -24.28
C PHE A 118 -23.51 10.22 -24.19
#